data_AF-A0A2S6UPG5-F1
#
_entry.id   AF-A0A2S6UPG5-F1
#
_cell.length_a   1.000
_cell.length_b   1.000
_cell.length_c   1.000
_cell.angle_alpha   90.00
_cell.angle_beta   90.00
_cell.angle_gamma   90.00
#
_symmetry.space_group_name_H-M   'P 1'
#
loop_
_entity.id
_entity.type
_entity.pdbx_description
1 polymer ?
#
loop_
_entity_poly.entity_id
_entity_poly.type
_entity_poly.pdbx_seq_one_letter_code
_entity_poly.pdbx_strand_id
1 'polypeptide(L)'
;MKGVDGRHWKISEARGTKGLVVMFICNHCPYVRAITTRLVSDAHEMSLLGIGLIAIMPNDTKISPGDAFDKMVDFSKACKFNFPYVIDQTQDTAKSYKASCTPDFYGFNSNLKLQYRGRLDDSGREPPVDGSRHELLEAMYLVATTGCGPEIQHPSIGCSIKWRP
;
A
#
# COMPACT_ATOMS: atom_id res chain seq x y z
N MET A 1 1.36 10.83 -10.97
CA MET A 1 0.97 9.49 -11.47
C MET A 1 -0.51 9.48 -11.78
N LYS A 2 -0.93 8.80 -12.85
CA LYS A 2 -2.35 8.70 -13.23
C LYS A 2 -3.08 7.75 -12.27
N GLY A 3 -4.21 8.19 -11.72
CA GLY A 3 -5.08 7.40 -10.85
C GLY A 3 -6.25 6.78 -11.61
N VAL A 4 -6.77 5.67 -11.10
CA VAL A 4 -7.96 4.97 -11.61
C VAL A 4 -9.24 5.82 -11.56
N ASP A 5 -9.21 6.89 -10.75
CA ASP A 5 -10.24 7.94 -10.66
C ASP A 5 -10.16 8.98 -11.80
N GLY A 6 -9.21 8.82 -12.72
CA GLY A 6 -8.96 9.75 -13.82
C GLY A 6 -8.12 10.98 -13.45
N ARG A 7 -7.76 11.14 -12.17
CA ARG A 7 -6.96 12.28 -11.70
C ARG A 7 -5.46 11.99 -11.85
N HIS A 8 -4.67 13.05 -11.86
CA HIS A 8 -3.21 12.94 -11.70
C HIS A 8 -2.85 13.30 -10.26
N TRP A 9 -2.19 12.36 -9.59
CA TRP A 9 -1.82 12.48 -8.18
C TRP A 9 -0.31 12.73 -8.02
N LYS A 10 0.04 13.64 -7.13
CA LYS A 10 1.32 13.64 -6.42
C LYS A 10 1.16 12.83 -5.14
N ILE A 11 2.17 12.05 -4.74
CA ILE A 11 2.12 11.27 -3.49
C ILE A 11 1.78 12.17 -2.29
N SER A 12 2.33 13.37 -2.25
CA SER A 12 2.09 14.35 -1.18
C SER A 12 0.64 14.82 -1.06
N GLU A 13 -0.17 14.72 -2.12
CA GLU A 13 -1.59 15.10 -2.09
C GLU A 13 -2.46 14.06 -1.37
N ALA A 14 -1.96 12.83 -1.23
CA ALA A 14 -2.64 11.78 -0.49
C ALA A 14 -2.36 11.83 1.01
N ARG A 15 -1.53 12.78 1.48
CA ARG A 15 -1.13 12.89 2.88
C ARG A 15 -2.30 13.32 3.77
N GLY A 16 -2.44 12.66 4.92
CA GLY A 16 -3.34 13.08 6.00
C GLY A 16 -2.66 14.01 7.01
N THR A 17 -3.45 14.53 7.95
CA THR A 17 -2.96 15.46 8.99
C THR A 17 -1.93 14.82 9.93
N LYS A 18 -2.01 13.50 10.11
CA LYS A 18 -1.16 12.72 11.02
C LYS A 18 -0.08 11.88 10.33
N GLY A 19 -0.18 11.68 9.02
CA GLY A 19 0.79 10.88 8.29
C GLY A 19 0.32 10.42 6.92
N LEU A 20 1.10 9.52 6.33
CA LEU A 20 0.87 8.96 5.00
C LEU A 20 1.32 7.50 4.99
N VAL A 21 0.53 6.62 4.37
CA VAL A 21 0.96 5.28 3.97
C VAL A 21 1.08 5.23 2.45
N VAL A 22 2.27 4.85 1.97
CA VAL A 22 2.53 4.52 0.57
C VAL A 22 2.62 3.01 0.44
N MET A 23 1.90 2.45 -0.53
CA MET A 23 1.76 1.00 -0.69
C MET A 23 2.10 0.63 -2.13
N PHE A 24 3.00 -0.32 -2.33
CA PHE A 24 3.25 -0.91 -3.64
C PHE A 24 2.45 -2.20 -3.75
N ILE A 25 1.46 -2.22 -4.64
CA ILE A 25 0.56 -3.36 -4.84
C ILE A 25 0.43 -3.68 -6.34
N CYS A 26 -0.27 -4.75 -6.67
CA CYS A 26 -0.65 -5.06 -8.05
C CYS A 26 -2.00 -5.79 -8.08
N ASN A 27 -2.52 -6.11 -9.26
CA ASN A 27 -3.89 -6.62 -9.37
C ASN A 27 -3.95 -8.15 -9.28
N HIS A 28 -2.92 -8.83 -9.80
CA HIS A 28 -2.96 -10.28 -10.05
C HIS A 28 -2.21 -11.11 -9.00
N CYS A 29 -1.36 -10.50 -8.17
CA CYS A 29 -0.57 -11.22 -7.18
C CYS A 29 -1.46 -11.92 -6.15
N PRO A 30 -1.25 -13.22 -5.87
CA PRO A 30 -2.05 -13.94 -4.88
C PRO A 30 -1.88 -13.37 -3.46
N TYR A 31 -0.72 -12.80 -3.13
CA TYR A 31 -0.51 -12.12 -1.85
C TYR A 31 -1.39 -10.88 -1.73
N VAL A 32 -1.40 -10.01 -2.75
CA VAL A 32 -2.25 -8.81 -2.73
C VAL A 32 -3.72 -9.20 -2.66
N ARG A 33 -4.17 -10.12 -3.52
CA ARG A 33 -5.57 -10.55 -3.55
C ARG A 33 -6.05 -11.16 -2.23
N ALA A 34 -5.18 -11.87 -1.52
CA ALA A 34 -5.51 -12.46 -0.22
C ALA A 34 -5.75 -11.41 0.87
N ILE A 35 -5.04 -10.27 0.82
CA ILE A 35 -5.11 -9.25 1.85
C ILE A 35 -6.10 -8.12 1.54
N THR A 36 -6.56 -7.98 0.29
CA THR A 36 -7.28 -6.79 -0.18
C THR A 36 -8.45 -6.37 0.71
N THR A 37 -9.31 -7.32 1.13
CA THR A 37 -10.46 -7.00 1.99
C THR A 37 -10.01 -6.40 3.33
N ARG A 38 -8.96 -6.96 3.93
CA ARG A 38 -8.38 -6.46 5.20
C ARG A 38 -7.70 -5.11 4.99
N LEU A 39 -6.95 -4.97 3.90
CA LEU A 39 -6.30 -3.72 3.54
C LEU A 39 -7.30 -2.55 3.42
N VAL A 40 -8.46 -2.77 2.78
CA VAL A 40 -9.49 -1.73 2.64
C VAL A 40 -10.11 -1.36 3.98
N SER A 41 -10.32 -2.34 4.86
CA SER A 41 -10.78 -2.13 6.24
C SER A 41 -9.75 -1.31 7.03
N ASP A 42 -8.50 -1.73 7.05
CA ASP A 42 -7.43 -1.04 7.77
C ASP A 42 -7.19 0.38 7.22
N ALA A 43 -7.32 0.57 5.91
CA ALA A 43 -7.24 1.88 5.28
C ALA A 43 -8.36 2.82 5.75
N HIS A 44 -9.57 2.30 5.95
CA HIS A 44 -10.66 3.08 6.51
C HIS A 44 -10.32 3.53 7.93
N GLU A 45 -9.89 2.62 8.80
CA GLU A 45 -9.52 2.94 10.18
C GLU A 45 -8.36 3.95 10.25
N MET A 46 -7.32 3.75 9.42
CA MET A 46 -6.22 4.71 9.31
C MET A 46 -6.69 6.10 8.85
N SER A 47 -7.66 6.18 7.95
CA SER A 47 -8.22 7.47 7.52
C SER A 47 -8.91 8.22 8.66
N LEU A 48 -9.59 7.51 9.56
CA LEU A 48 -10.20 8.09 10.76
C LEU A 48 -9.16 8.63 11.75
N LEU A 49 -7.95 8.04 11.76
CA LEU A 49 -6.80 8.52 12.53
C LEU A 49 -6.10 9.73 11.88
N GLY A 50 -6.59 10.22 10.74
CA GLY A 50 -5.95 11.30 9.98
C GLY A 50 -4.70 10.84 9.23
N ILE A 51 -4.54 9.54 8.99
CA ILE A 51 -3.49 8.99 8.13
C ILE A 51 -4.04 8.92 6.70
N GLY A 52 -3.33 9.54 5.77
CA GLY A 52 -3.64 9.43 4.36
C GLY A 52 -3.03 8.16 3.75
N LEU A 53 -3.59 7.65 2.66
CA LEU A 53 -3.10 6.44 2.00
C LEU A 53 -3.03 6.63 0.49
N ILE A 54 -2.04 5.99 -0.15
CA ILE A 54 -1.94 5.87 -1.61
C ILE A 54 -1.35 4.52 -2.01
N ALA A 55 -2.01 3.84 -2.94
CA ALA A 55 -1.52 2.62 -3.58
C ALA A 55 -0.88 2.95 -4.92
N ILE A 56 0.26 2.32 -5.22
CA ILE A 56 1.04 2.49 -6.43
C ILE A 56 1.21 1.11 -7.09
N MET A 57 0.85 1.01 -8.37
CA MET A 57 1.09 -0.17 -9.20
C MET A 57 2.43 0.02 -9.95
N PRO A 58 3.48 -0.75 -9.62
CA PRO A 58 4.82 -0.53 -10.18
C PRO A 58 5.21 -1.54 -11.26
N ASN A 59 4.38 -2.53 -11.56
CA ASN A 59 4.73 -3.61 -12.49
C ASN A 59 4.75 -3.12 -13.94
N ASP A 60 5.68 -3.65 -14.72
CA ASP A 60 5.64 -3.51 -16.17
C ASP A 60 4.45 -4.27 -16.74
N THR A 61 3.50 -3.53 -17.31
CA THR A 61 2.25 -4.07 -17.86
C THR A 61 2.47 -4.91 -19.12
N LYS A 62 3.65 -4.81 -19.76
CA LYS A 62 4.01 -5.70 -20.88
C LYS A 62 4.37 -7.10 -20.39
N ILE A 63 5.07 -7.19 -19.25
CA ILE A 63 5.43 -8.46 -18.61
C ILE A 63 4.23 -9.04 -17.87
N SER A 64 3.41 -8.17 -17.27
CA SER A 64 2.22 -8.54 -16.52
C SER A 64 0.97 -7.80 -17.05
N PRO A 65 0.33 -8.31 -18.11
CA PRO A 65 -0.88 -7.69 -18.68
C PRO A 65 -2.05 -7.58 -17.69
N GLY A 66 -2.09 -8.44 -16.66
CA GLY A 66 -3.08 -8.35 -15.58
C GLY A 66 -2.97 -7.07 -14.74
N ASP A 67 -1.84 -6.37 -14.81
CA ASP A 67 -1.62 -5.10 -14.14
C ASP A 67 -1.89 -3.88 -15.03
N ALA A 68 -2.40 -4.08 -16.26
CA ALA A 68 -2.75 -2.97 -17.15
C ALA A 68 -3.75 -2.01 -16.49
N PHE A 69 -3.75 -0.75 -16.93
CA PHE A 69 -4.48 0.33 -16.28
C PHE A 69 -6.01 0.10 -16.27
N ASP A 70 -6.58 -0.49 -17.32
CA ASP A 70 -7.98 -0.91 -17.34
C ASP A 70 -8.28 -1.96 -16.27
N LYS A 71 -7.38 -2.93 -16.08
CA LYS A 71 -7.48 -3.94 -15.01
C LYS A 71 -7.31 -3.32 -13.62
N MET A 72 -6.50 -2.27 -13.47
CA MET A 72 -6.43 -1.53 -12.20
C MET A 72 -7.77 -0.87 -11.86
N VAL A 73 -8.45 -0.28 -12.86
CA VAL A 73 -9.77 0.32 -12.67
C VAL A 73 -10.80 -0.74 -12.24
N ASP A 74 -10.82 -1.89 -12.93
CA ASP A 74 -11.72 -3.00 -12.61
C ASP A 74 -11.44 -3.56 -11.20
N PHE A 75 -10.17 -3.79 -10.88
CA PHE A 75 -9.75 -4.32 -9.59
C PHE A 75 -10.09 -3.36 -8.45
N SER A 76 -9.79 -2.06 -8.60
CA SER A 76 -10.12 -1.03 -7.62
C SER A 76 -11.60 -0.96 -7.31
N LYS A 77 -12.46 -1.09 -8.34
CA LYS A 77 -13.92 -1.08 -8.18
C LYS A 77 -14.41 -2.36 -7.49
N ALA A 78 -13.96 -3.52 -7.95
CA ALA A 78 -14.36 -4.81 -7.39
C ALA A 78 -13.98 -4.92 -5.90
N CYS A 79 -12.80 -4.40 -5.55
CA CYS A 79 -12.27 -4.40 -4.19
C CYS A 79 -12.71 -3.21 -3.34
N LYS A 80 -13.45 -2.24 -3.91
CA LYS A 80 -13.95 -1.04 -3.22
C LYS A 80 -12.83 -0.24 -2.54
N PHE A 81 -11.73 0.00 -3.25
CA PHE A 81 -10.65 0.84 -2.71
C PHE A 81 -11.17 2.23 -2.32
N ASN A 82 -10.85 2.63 -1.09
CA ASN A 82 -11.19 3.92 -0.48
C ASN A 82 -9.99 4.88 -0.44
N PHE A 83 -8.94 4.56 -1.20
CA PHE A 83 -7.72 5.35 -1.35
C PHE A 83 -7.34 5.47 -2.83
N PRO A 84 -6.55 6.49 -3.24
CA PRO A 84 -6.05 6.60 -4.59
C PRO A 84 -5.21 5.38 -4.98
N TYR A 85 -5.50 4.81 -6.14
CA TYR A 85 -4.68 3.76 -6.76
C TYR A 85 -4.13 4.27 -8.08
N VAL A 86 -2.80 4.39 -8.15
CA VAL A 86 -2.10 5.09 -9.24
C VAL A 86 -1.07 4.20 -9.91
N ILE A 87 -0.78 4.47 -11.18
CA ILE A 87 0.22 3.71 -11.95
C ILE A 87 1.58 4.43 -11.97
N ASP A 88 2.64 3.72 -11.58
CA ASP A 88 4.03 4.14 -11.77
C ASP A 88 4.56 3.59 -13.10
N GLN A 89 4.34 4.34 -14.18
CA GLN A 89 4.69 3.90 -15.52
C GLN A 89 6.20 3.86 -15.79
N THR A 90 7.05 4.53 -15.01
CA THR A 90 8.51 4.54 -15.23
C THR A 90 9.25 3.61 -14.27
N GLN A 91 8.59 3.21 -13.18
CA GLN A 91 9.15 2.46 -12.06
C GLN A 91 10.17 3.26 -11.23
N ASP A 92 10.34 4.54 -11.51
CA ASP A 92 11.30 5.40 -10.78
C ASP A 92 10.85 5.62 -9.34
N THR A 93 9.53 5.69 -9.11
CA THR A 93 8.99 5.85 -7.76
C THR A 93 9.28 4.58 -6.96
N ALA A 94 8.95 3.40 -7.51
CA ALA A 94 9.27 2.13 -6.88
C ALA A 94 10.77 1.95 -6.58
N LYS A 95 11.65 2.33 -7.53
CA LYS A 95 13.11 2.31 -7.33
C LYS A 95 13.56 3.25 -6.21
N SER A 96 13.03 4.48 -6.17
CA SER A 96 13.40 5.47 -5.14
C SER A 96 12.99 5.05 -3.73
N TYR A 97 11.84 4.37 -3.60
CA TYR A 97 11.39 3.76 -2.34
C TYR A 97 12.12 2.46 -2.00
N LYS A 98 12.92 1.91 -2.92
CA LYS A 98 13.54 0.58 -2.83
C LYS A 98 12.49 -0.51 -2.57
N ALA A 99 11.32 -0.35 -3.18
CA ALA A 99 10.26 -1.35 -3.14
C ALA A 99 10.73 -2.63 -3.81
N SER A 100 10.46 -3.78 -3.20
CA SER A 100 10.98 -5.07 -3.68
C SER A 100 9.88 -6.03 -4.11
N CYS A 101 8.73 -5.99 -3.45
CA CYS A 101 7.64 -6.92 -3.65
C CYS A 101 6.28 -6.23 -3.64
N THR A 102 5.25 -7.00 -3.96
CA THR A 102 3.84 -6.61 -3.85
C THR A 102 3.11 -7.66 -3.01
N PRO A 103 2.46 -7.28 -1.89
CA PRO A 103 2.39 -5.93 -1.33
C PRO A 103 3.69 -5.50 -0.61
N ASP A 104 3.95 -4.20 -0.54
CA ASP A 104 5.04 -3.60 0.28
C ASP A 104 4.59 -2.23 0.83
N PHE A 105 4.73 -2.01 2.14
CA PHE A 105 4.09 -0.90 2.87
C PHE A 105 5.11 0.04 3.51
N TYR A 106 4.87 1.35 3.39
CA TYR A 106 5.72 2.41 3.90
C TYR A 106 4.87 3.44 4.65
N GLY A 107 4.92 3.43 5.98
CA GLY A 107 4.21 4.35 6.86
C GLY A 107 5.09 5.52 7.30
N PHE A 108 4.60 6.74 7.08
CA PHE A 108 5.28 7.99 7.38
C PHE A 108 4.50 8.82 8.39
N ASN A 109 5.20 9.50 9.30
CA ASN A 109 4.59 10.45 10.23
C ASN A 109 4.22 11.79 9.55
N SER A 110 3.67 12.72 10.33
CA SER A 110 3.33 14.08 9.88
C SER A 110 4.54 14.90 9.42
N ASN A 111 5.77 14.48 9.68
CA ASN A 111 6.96 15.13 9.12
C ASN A 111 7.48 14.41 7.87
N LEU A 112 6.70 13.48 7.32
CA LEU A 112 7.07 12.61 6.20
C LEU A 112 8.37 11.83 6.44
N LYS A 113 8.68 11.53 7.72
CA LYS A 113 9.76 10.61 8.07
C LYS A 113 9.21 9.19 8.10
N LEU A 114 9.92 8.25 7.50
CA LEU A 114 9.56 6.83 7.51
C LEU A 114 9.56 6.34 8.97
N GLN A 115 8.46 5.74 9.40
CA GLN A 115 8.27 5.19 10.74
C GLN A 115 7.89 3.71 10.72
N TYR A 116 7.30 3.24 9.63
CA TYR A 116 6.95 1.84 9.45
C TYR A 116 7.33 1.36 8.05
N ARG A 117 7.94 0.18 7.97
CA ARG A 117 8.17 -0.57 6.73
C ARG A 117 8.06 -2.05 7.04
N GLY A 118 7.00 -2.68 6.54
CA GLY A 118 6.72 -4.07 6.92
C GLY A 118 5.50 -4.64 6.25
N ARG A 119 4.99 -5.73 6.82
CA ARG A 119 3.77 -6.43 6.40
C ARG A 119 2.50 -5.69 6.83
N LEU A 120 1.36 -6.08 6.28
CA LEU A 120 0.04 -5.59 6.71
C LEU A 120 -0.31 -6.15 8.10
N ASP A 121 -0.26 -7.48 8.18
CA ASP A 121 -0.68 -8.30 9.31
C ASP A 121 0.21 -9.54 9.43
N ASP A 122 0.02 -10.32 10.48
CA ASP A 122 0.73 -11.59 10.71
C ASP A 122 0.13 -12.81 10.00
N SER A 123 -0.99 -12.64 9.31
CA SER A 123 -1.73 -13.72 8.63
C SER A 123 -1.19 -14.01 7.24
N GLY A 124 -0.58 -13.02 6.58
CA GLY A 124 -0.02 -13.17 5.24
C GLY A 124 -1.11 -13.56 4.23
N ARG A 125 -0.95 -14.72 3.58
CA ARG A 125 -1.92 -15.22 2.59
C ARG A 125 -3.10 -15.96 3.20
N GLU A 126 -2.96 -16.43 4.43
CA GLU A 126 -4.01 -17.18 5.09
C GLU A 126 -5.05 -16.21 5.67
N PRO A 127 -6.28 -16.68 5.92
CA PRO A 127 -7.24 -15.93 6.72
C PRO A 127 -6.67 -15.63 8.11
N PRO A 128 -6.97 -14.47 8.71
CA PRO A 128 -6.62 -14.20 10.09
C PRO A 128 -7.32 -15.19 11.02
N VAL A 129 -6.59 -15.65 12.03
CA VAL A 129 -7.11 -16.42 13.17
C VAL A 129 -7.35 -15.51 14.38
N ASP A 130 -8.08 -15.99 15.38
CA ASP A 130 -8.28 -15.25 16.62
C ASP A 130 -6.94 -14.82 17.24
N GLY A 131 -6.80 -13.51 17.48
CA GLY A 131 -5.56 -12.90 17.99
C GLY A 131 -4.55 -12.46 16.93
N SER A 132 -4.86 -12.58 15.63
CA SER A 132 -4.02 -12.04 14.56
C SER A 132 -3.85 -10.53 14.70
N ARG A 133 -2.62 -10.05 14.47
CA ARG A 133 -2.28 -8.63 14.62
C ARG A 133 -2.40 -7.86 13.32
N HIS A 134 -2.91 -6.63 13.43
CA HIS A 134 -2.98 -5.69 12.31
C HIS A 134 -1.75 -4.78 12.35
N GLU A 135 -0.56 -5.33 12.10
CA GLU A 135 0.72 -4.67 12.38
C GLU A 135 0.87 -3.27 11.75
N LEU A 136 0.43 -3.08 10.50
CA LEU A 136 0.44 -1.76 9.86
C LEU A 136 -0.52 -0.79 10.55
N LEU A 137 -1.76 -1.20 10.83
CA LEU A 137 -2.76 -0.36 11.48
C LEU A 137 -2.32 0.04 12.89
N GLU A 138 -1.85 -0.92 13.69
CA GLU A 138 -1.31 -0.70 15.04
C GLU A 138 -0.11 0.25 15.01
N ALA A 139 0.81 0.06 14.05
CA ALA A 139 1.95 0.96 13.87
C ALA A 139 1.50 2.38 13.51
N MET A 140 0.53 2.52 12.60
CA MET A 140 0.05 3.84 12.19
C MET A 140 -0.80 4.52 13.26
N TYR A 141 -1.46 3.77 14.14
CA TYR A 141 -2.06 4.31 15.36
C TYR A 141 -1.00 4.89 16.31
N LEU A 142 0.09 4.17 16.54
CA LEU A 142 1.22 4.66 17.34
C LEU A 142 1.85 5.91 16.71
N VAL A 143 2.03 5.93 15.38
CA VAL A 143 2.55 7.08 14.65
C VAL A 143 1.60 8.28 14.74
N ALA A 144 0.29 8.08 14.65
CA ALA A 144 -0.68 9.18 14.71
C ALA A 144 -0.72 9.86 16.10
N THR A 145 -0.46 9.08 17.16
CA THR A 145 -0.51 9.53 18.56
C THR A 145 0.83 10.05 19.07
N THR A 146 1.95 9.44 18.66
CA THR A 146 3.29 9.74 19.20
C THR A 146 4.27 10.32 18.17
N GLY A 147 3.99 10.15 16.88
CA GLY A 147 4.92 10.48 15.79
C GLY A 147 6.00 9.44 15.52
N CYS A 148 6.09 8.39 16.36
CA CYS A 148 7.07 7.32 16.28
C CYS A 148 6.42 5.98 15.90
N GLY A 149 7.12 5.18 15.11
CA GLY A 149 6.71 3.79 14.80
C GLY A 149 7.23 2.79 15.83
N PRO A 150 6.79 1.52 15.75
CA PRO A 150 7.28 0.46 16.62
C PRO A 150 8.74 0.10 16.29
N GLU A 151 9.49 -0.36 17.30
CA GLU A 151 10.88 -0.80 17.13
C GLU A 151 10.98 -2.11 16.33
N ILE A 152 10.05 -3.03 16.56
CA ILE A 152 10.00 -4.32 15.88
C ILE A 152 9.06 -4.21 14.69
N GLN A 153 9.58 -4.53 13.50
CA GLN A 153 8.83 -4.50 12.25
C GLN A 153 9.18 -5.73 11.42
N HIS A 154 8.16 -6.42 10.92
CA HIS A 154 8.35 -7.63 10.13
C HIS A 154 8.23 -7.31 8.64
N PRO A 155 9.15 -7.81 7.79
CA PRO A 155 9.14 -7.49 6.38
C PRO A 155 7.87 -7.99 5.69
N SER A 156 7.42 -7.25 4.68
CA SER A 156 6.43 -7.74 3.73
C SER A 156 6.96 -8.95 2.96
N ILE A 157 6.04 -9.86 2.58
CA ILE A 157 6.32 -11.00 1.71
C ILE A 157 5.33 -10.95 0.56
N GLY A 158 5.83 -11.05 -0.66
CA GLY A 158 5.02 -10.93 -1.86
C GLY A 158 5.75 -11.38 -3.11
N CYS A 159 5.05 -11.31 -4.25
CA CYS A 159 5.70 -11.48 -5.55
C CYS A 159 6.66 -10.30 -5.80
N SER A 160 7.78 -10.57 -6.47
CA SER A 160 8.69 -9.51 -6.93
C SER A 160 7.98 -8.55 -7.88
N ILE A 161 8.35 -7.26 -7.78
CA ILE A 161 7.96 -6.24 -8.76
C ILE A 161 8.45 -6.68 -10.15
N LYS A 162 7.59 -6.51 -11.16
CA LYS A 162 7.91 -6.84 -12.55
C LYS A 162 8.69 -5.70 -13.19
N TRP A 163 10.00 -5.67 -12.96
CA TRP A 163 10.89 -4.64 -13.48
C TRP A 163 11.01 -4.70 -15.00
N ARG A 164 11.05 -3.52 -15.63
CA ARG A 164 11.44 -3.38 -17.03
C ARG A 164 12.91 -3.78 -17.19
N PRO A 165 13.28 -4.40 -18.32
CA PRO A 165 14.67 -4.58 -18.72
C PRO A 165 15.43 -3.26 -18.77
#